data_AF-H5X3U0-F1
#
_entry.id   AF-H5X3U0-F1
#
_cell.length_a   1.000
_cell.length_b   1.000
_cell.length_c   1.000
_cell.angle_alpha   90.00
_cell.angle_beta   90.00
_cell.angle_gamma   90.00
#
_symmetry.space_group_name_H-M   'P 1'
#
loop_
_entity.id
_entity.type
_entity.pdbx_description
1 polymer ?
#
loop_
_entity_poly.entity_id
_entity_poly.type
_entity_poly.pdbx_seq_one_letter_code
_entity_poly.pdbx_strand_id
1 'polypeptide(L)' 'MAAQVGTTARTGERCPESGVWEVVGTPTTTAPIAKGNVMPPYNNQAVTWRLIRLA' A
#
# COMPACT_ATOMS: atom_id res chain seq x y z
N MET A 1 16.16 4.46 6.13
CA MET A 1 15.70 5.04 4.86
C MET A 1 14.19 5.19 4.96
N ALA A 2 13.70 6.42 5.05
CA ALA A 2 12.26 6.71 5.10
C ALA A 2 11.65 6.43 3.72
N ALA A 3 10.52 5.75 3.69
CA ALA A 3 9.78 5.55 2.45
C ALA A 3 9.11 6.87 2.08
N GLN A 4 9.34 7.32 0.85
CA GLN A 4 8.76 8.55 0.36
C GLN A 4 7.39 8.29 -0.27
N VAL A 5 6.55 9.33 -0.32
CA VAL A 5 5.34 9.31 -1.17
C VAL A 5 5.73 8.85 -2.58
N GLY A 6 5.01 7.87 -3.10
CA GLY A 6 5.33 7.15 -4.34
C GLY A 6 5.95 5.78 -4.14
N THR A 7 6.28 5.38 -2.91
CA THR A 7 6.71 4.00 -2.61
C THR A 7 5.64 3.02 -3.05
N THR A 8 6.04 1.94 -3.72
CA THR A 8 5.14 0.85 -4.09
C THR A 8 5.45 -0.40 -3.27
N ALA A 9 4.42 -1.17 -2.94
CA ALA A 9 4.57 -2.46 -2.29
C ALA A 9 3.45 -3.39 -2.74
N ARG A 10 3.68 -4.69 -2.70
CA ARG A 10 2.71 -5.68 -3.16
C ARG A 10 1.91 -6.23 -1.99
N THR A 11 0.67 -6.62 -2.27
CA THR A 11 -0.16 -7.40 -1.35
C THR A 11 0.61 -8.58 -0.76
N GLY A 12 0.54 -8.75 0.56
CA GLY A 12 1.28 -9.78 1.30
C GLY A 12 2.67 -9.36 1.78
N GLU A 13 3.23 -8.25 1.28
CA GLU A 13 4.47 -7.68 1.81
C GLU A 13 4.22 -6.84 3.06
N ARG A 14 5.26 -6.73 3.91
CA ARG A 14 5.23 -5.83 5.06
C ARG A 14 5.29 -4.39 4.56
N CYS A 15 4.33 -3.60 5.00
CA CYS A 15 4.23 -2.19 4.66
C CYS A 15 5.48 -1.45 5.17
N PRO A 16 6.25 -0.81 4.28
CA PRO A 16 7.48 -0.12 4.68
C PRO A 16 7.19 1.15 5.48
N GLU A 17 6.01 1.74 5.35
CA GLU A 17 5.68 3.05 5.92
C GLU A 17 4.18 3.26 6.14
N SER A 18 3.83 3.88 7.25
CA SER A 18 2.45 4.20 7.60
C SER A 18 1.93 5.34 6.73
N GLY A 19 0.77 5.12 6.11
CA GLY A 19 0.15 6.13 5.28
C GLY A 19 -1.08 5.65 4.54
N VAL A 20 -1.58 6.48 3.65
CA VAL A 20 -2.64 6.14 2.70
C VAL A 20 -2.01 5.56 1.45
N TRP A 21 -2.37 4.31 1.17
CA TRP A 21 -1.92 3.56 0.01
C TRP A 21 -3.06 3.45 -1.00
N GLU A 22 -2.74 3.61 -2.27
CA GLU A 22 -3.64 3.49 -3.40
C GLU A 22 -3.29 2.25 -4.23
N VAL A 23 -4.28 1.48 -4.65
CA VAL A 23 -4.11 0.36 -5.57
C VAL A 23 -3.74 0.90 -6.95
N VAL A 24 -2.57 0.48 -7.45
CA VAL A 24 -2.11 0.72 -8.81
C VAL A 24 -2.78 -0.29 -9.73
N GLY A 25 -3.92 0.10 -10.31
CA GLY A 25 -4.68 -0.71 -11.25
C GLY A 25 -6.17 -0.35 -11.25
N THR A 26 -6.95 -1.06 -12.05
CA THR A 26 -8.41 -1.01 -12.02
C THR A 26 -8.96 -2.23 -11.28
N PRO A 27 -9.81 -2.05 -10.25
CA PRO A 27 -10.29 -0.78 -9.69
C PRO A 27 -9.25 -0.08 -8.78
N THR A 28 -9.25 1.26 -8.80
CA THR A 28 -8.45 2.06 -7.87
C THR A 28 -9.12 2.10 -6.50
N THR A 29 -8.39 1.74 -5.46
CA THR A 29 -8.87 1.74 -4.08
C THR A 29 -7.82 2.37 -3.19
N THR A 30 -8.21 3.21 -2.24
CA THR A 30 -7.30 3.76 -1.24
C THR A 30 -7.59 3.15 0.12
N ALA A 31 -6.53 2.80 0.85
CA ALA A 31 -6.63 2.25 2.20
C ALA A 31 -5.51 2.81 3.08
N PRO A 32 -5.80 3.21 4.33
CA PRO A 32 -4.78 3.54 5.30
C PRO A 32 -4.11 2.25 5.82
N ILE A 33 -2.80 2.15 5.65
CA ILE A 33 -1.99 0.99 6.09
C ILE A 33 -0.86 1.51 6.97
N ALA A 34 -0.73 0.93 8.16
CA ALA A 34 0.35 1.26 9.09
C ALA A 34 1.66 0.55 8.74
N LYS A 35 2.79 1.18 9.08
CA LYS A 35 4.13 0.60 8.93
C LYS A 35 4.21 -0.73 9.65
N GLY A 36 4.81 -1.73 9.00
CA GLY A 36 4.94 -3.08 9.53
C GLY A 36 3.68 -3.93 9.40
N ASN A 37 2.53 -3.36 9.01
CA ASN A 37 1.32 -4.14 8.74
C ASN A 37 1.43 -4.85 7.38
N VAL A 38 0.74 -5.97 7.21
CA VAL A 38 0.73 -6.69 5.92
C VAL A 38 -0.26 -6.03 4.98
N MET A 39 0.16 -5.79 3.74
CA MET A 39 -0.74 -5.21 2.74
C MET A 39 -1.92 -6.12 2.44
N PRO A 40 -3.16 -5.63 2.58
CA PRO A 40 -4.34 -6.46 2.41
C PRO A 40 -4.54 -6.83 0.93
N PRO A 41 -5.00 -8.07 0.66
CA PRO A 41 -5.41 -8.47 -0.68
C PRO A 41 -6.74 -7.81 -1.05
N TYR A 42 -6.85 -7.37 -2.30
CA TYR A 42 -8.10 -6.88 -2.86
C TYR A 42 -8.75 -8.01 -3.65
N ASN A 43 -9.97 -8.40 -3.27
CA ASN A 43 -10.73 -9.47 -3.93
C ASN A 43 -9.96 -10.81 -4.03
N ASN A 44 -9.21 -11.20 -2.99
CA ASN A 44 -8.29 -12.36 -3.00
C ASN A 44 -7.20 -12.30 -4.09
N GLN A 45 -6.99 -11.15 -4.71
CA GLN A 45 -5.94 -10.93 -5.71
C GLN A 45 -4.81 -10.09 -5.12
N ALA A 46 -3.59 -10.44 -5.53
CA ALA A 46 -2.40 -9.67 -5.17
C ALA A 46 -2.36 -8.39 -6.02
N VAL A 47 -2.74 -7.28 -5.40
CA VAL A 47 -2.65 -5.95 -6.00
C VAL A 47 -1.39 -5.22 -5.58
N THR A 48 -0.96 -4.28 -6.41
CA THR A 48 0.14 -3.38 -6.12
C THR A 48 -0.43 -2.14 -5.45
N TRP A 49 0.12 -1.76 -4.31
CA TRP A 49 -0.23 -0.57 -3.58
C TRP A 49 0.86 0.48 -3.79
N ARG A 50 0.47 1.75 -3.86
CA ARG A 50 1.33 2.92 -3.99
C ARG A 50 1.00 3.92 -2.89
N LEU A 51 2.00 4.29 -2.10
CA LEU A 51 1.87 5.27 -1.05
C LEU A 51 1.59 6.63 -1.67
N ILE A 52 0.39 7.17 -1.47
CA ILE A 52 0.00 8.49 -1.98
C ILE A 52 0.08 9.57 -0.90
N ARG A 53 0.06 9.19 0.38
CA ARG A 53 0.19 10.12 1.50
C ARG A 53 0.78 9.43 2.72
N LEU A 54 1.71 10.09 3.40
CA LEU A 54 2.23 9.67 4.71
C LEU A 54 1.24 10.01 5.83
N ALA A 55 1.12 9.15 6.84
CA ALA A 55 0.32 9.40 8.05
C ALA A 55 1.13 10.15 9.11
#